data_AF-A0A4V2ZD89-F1
#
_entry.id   AF-A0A4V2ZD89-F1
#
_cell.length_a   1.000
_cell.length_b   1.000
_cell.length_c   1.000
_cell.angle_alpha   90.00
_cell.angle_beta   90.00
_cell.angle_gamma   90.00
#
_symmetry.space_group_name_H-M   'P 1'
#
loop_
_entity.id
_entity.type
_entity.pdbx_description
1 polymer ?
#
loop_
_entity_poly.entity_id
_entity_poly.type
_entity_poly.pdbx_seq_one_letter_code
_entity_poly.pdbx_strand_id
1 'polypeptide(L)'
;MSFSPHDLARLLSDAQQGPHYSMRAALALADGQPPPRIAGLVAGLTGSKRALWRGIAQVTGSAAPPDDAGLWRLAEWEVEATRALTPEQLARRVNGRAVGELLLEHVREILWTAGQIAAQANRVRIA
;
A
#
# COMPACT_ATOMS: atom_id res chain seq x y z
N MET A 1 -20.06 -7.50 -3.47
CA MET A 1 -20.07 -6.41 -2.48
C MET A 1 -19.28 -5.25 -3.07
N SER A 2 -19.83 -4.04 -3.07
CA SER A 2 -19.09 -2.83 -3.46
C SER A 2 -18.50 -2.21 -2.20
N PHE A 3 -17.19 -2.02 -2.14
CA PHE A 3 -16.55 -1.34 -1.01
C PHE A 3 -16.73 0.17 -1.13
N SER A 4 -17.06 0.83 -0.03
CA SER A 4 -17.03 2.29 0.02
C SER A 4 -15.58 2.80 0.08
N PRO A 5 -15.35 4.10 -0.23
CA PRO A 5 -14.04 4.73 -0.02
C PRO A 5 -13.52 4.54 1.42
N HIS A 6 -14.40 4.63 2.42
CA HIS A 6 -14.03 4.43 3.83
C HIS A 6 -13.63 2.99 4.13
N ASP A 7 -14.30 1.98 3.53
CA ASP A 7 -13.92 0.58 3.71
C ASP A 7 -12.53 0.30 3.13
N LEU A 8 -12.26 0.81 1.92
CA LEU A 8 -10.95 0.66 1.28
C LEU A 8 -9.85 1.38 2.07
N ALA A 9 -10.11 2.59 2.55
CA ALA A 9 -9.18 3.33 3.40
C ALA A 9 -8.87 2.59 4.70
N ARG A 10 -9.86 1.95 5.31
CA ARG A 10 -9.66 1.10 6.50
C ARG A 10 -8.78 -0.10 6.16
N LEU A 11 -9.06 -0.81 5.07
CA LEU A 11 -8.25 -1.97 4.65
C LEU A 11 -6.79 -1.59 4.36
N LEU A 12 -6.55 -0.44 3.71
CA LEU A 12 -5.21 0.11 3.51
C LEU A 12 -4.52 0.40 4.84
N SER A 13 -5.22 1.10 5.75
CA SER A 13 -4.70 1.40 7.08
C SER A 13 -4.35 0.12 7.85
N ASP A 14 -5.21 -0.89 7.83
CA ASP A 14 -5.00 -2.16 8.52
C ASP A 14 -3.80 -2.94 7.93
N ALA A 15 -3.67 -2.98 6.60
CA ALA A 15 -2.54 -3.60 5.92
C ALA A 15 -1.19 -2.91 6.22
N GLN A 16 -1.21 -1.61 6.49
CA GLN A 16 -0.01 -0.83 6.79
C GLN A 16 0.35 -0.87 8.28
N GLN A 17 -0.63 -0.58 9.14
CA GLN A 17 -0.43 -0.23 10.55
C GLN A 17 -0.96 -1.27 11.53
N GLY A 18 -1.70 -2.29 11.04
CA GLY A 18 -2.33 -3.31 11.88
C GLY A 18 -1.34 -3.97 12.87
N PRO A 19 -1.83 -4.44 14.03
CA PRO A 19 -0.95 -5.04 15.04
C PRO A 19 -0.34 -6.37 14.60
N HIS A 20 -0.99 -7.06 13.66
CA HIS A 20 -0.60 -8.37 13.16
C HIS A 20 -0.72 -8.39 11.64
N TYR A 21 0.18 -9.10 10.95
CA TYR A 21 0.15 -9.29 9.49
C TYR A 21 0.13 -8.00 8.66
N SER A 22 0.79 -6.95 9.14
CA SER A 22 0.91 -5.65 8.48
C SER A 22 2.35 -5.34 8.09
N MET A 23 2.54 -4.31 7.26
CA MET A 23 3.88 -3.79 6.96
C MET A 23 4.63 -3.37 8.22
N ARG A 24 3.96 -2.70 9.17
CA ARG A 24 4.59 -2.27 10.42
C ARG A 24 5.04 -3.46 11.24
N ALA A 25 4.17 -4.47 11.39
CA ALA A 25 4.49 -5.67 12.14
C ALA A 25 5.64 -6.46 11.48
N ALA A 26 5.66 -6.57 10.15
CA ALA A 26 6.70 -7.27 9.43
C ALA A 26 8.07 -6.57 9.52
N LEU A 27 8.10 -5.24 9.40
CA LEU A 27 9.33 -4.47 9.50
C LEU A 27 9.89 -4.46 10.93
N ALA A 28 9.02 -4.53 11.95
CA ALA A 28 9.45 -4.68 13.33
C ALA A 28 10.19 -6.01 13.60
N LEU A 29 10.05 -7.03 12.74
CA LEU A 29 10.82 -8.28 12.85
C LEU A 29 12.25 -8.15 12.31
N ALA A 30 12.55 -7.12 11.51
CA ALA A 30 13.79 -6.99 10.77
C ALA A 30 14.88 -6.21 11.53
N ASP A 31 14.83 -6.19 12.87
CA ASP A 31 15.70 -5.46 13.82
C ASP A 31 16.97 -4.83 13.22
N GLY A 32 17.09 -3.49 13.35
CA GLY A 32 18.25 -2.73 12.87
C GLY A 32 18.13 -2.29 11.41
N GLN A 33 19.27 -2.19 10.71
CA GLN A 33 19.29 -1.74 9.32
C GLN A 33 18.76 -2.85 8.40
N PRO A 34 17.70 -2.60 7.60
CA PRO A 34 17.08 -3.65 6.82
C PRO A 34 18.08 -4.25 5.82
N PRO A 35 18.19 -5.60 5.77
CA PRO A 35 18.97 -6.29 4.75
C PRO A 35 18.59 -5.82 3.33
N PRO A 36 19.53 -5.83 2.35
CA PRO A 36 19.29 -5.32 1.00
C PRO A 36 18.01 -5.87 0.34
N ARG A 37 17.66 -7.13 0.61
CA ARG A 37 16.43 -7.74 0.09
C ARG A 37 15.16 -7.12 0.69
N ILE A 38 15.13 -6.81 1.99
CA ILE A 38 14.00 -6.13 2.64
C ILE A 38 13.91 -4.69 2.15
N ALA A 39 15.05 -4.00 2.02
CA ALA A 39 15.10 -2.65 1.44
C ALA A 39 14.55 -2.63 0.00
N GLY A 40 14.88 -3.63 -0.82
CA GLY A 40 14.36 -3.79 -2.18
C GLY A 40 12.84 -4.01 -2.21
N LEU A 41 12.29 -4.81 -1.30
CA LEU A 41 10.84 -5.00 -1.17
C LEU A 41 10.12 -3.70 -0.81
N VAL A 42 10.66 -2.93 0.14
CA VAL A 42 10.11 -1.62 0.54
C VAL A 42 10.18 -0.61 -0.61
N ALA A 43 11.30 -0.55 -1.33
CA ALA A 43 11.45 0.34 -2.49
C ALA A 43 10.47 -0.03 -3.62
N GLY A 44 10.33 -1.33 -3.90
CA GLY A 44 9.38 -1.85 -4.89
C GLY A 44 7.94 -1.47 -4.56
N LEU A 45 7.51 -1.69 -3.31
CA LEU A 45 6.16 -1.32 -2.86
C LEU A 45 5.93 0.20 -2.92
N THR A 46 6.94 1.01 -2.56
CA THR A 46 6.86 2.47 -2.65
C THR A 46 6.69 2.94 -4.10
N GLY A 47 7.43 2.33 -5.04
CA GLY A 47 7.29 2.59 -6.47
C GLY A 47 5.92 2.19 -7.02
N SER A 48 5.45 1.00 -6.66
CA SER A 48 4.12 0.47 -7.04
C SER A 48 2.99 1.40 -6.57
N LYS A 49 3.02 1.84 -5.30
CA LYS A 49 2.09 2.84 -4.74
C LYS A 49 1.98 4.09 -5.59
N ARG A 50 3.13 4.69 -5.93
CA ARG A 50 3.17 5.92 -6.72
C ARG A 50 2.65 5.71 -8.13
N ALA A 51 3.03 4.61 -8.78
CA ALA A 51 2.55 4.29 -10.12
C ALA A 51 1.03 4.13 -10.15
N LEU A 52 0.49 3.36 -9.20
CA LEU A 52 -0.95 3.18 -9.03
C LEU A 52 -1.67 4.52 -8.83
N TRP A 53 -1.24 5.31 -7.85
CA TRP A 53 -1.90 6.56 -7.49
C TRP A 53 -1.79 7.65 -8.56
N ARG A 54 -0.71 7.68 -9.35
CA ARG A 54 -0.64 8.54 -10.54
C ARG A 54 -1.72 8.16 -11.57
N GLY A 55 -1.91 6.86 -11.81
CA GLY A 55 -2.97 6.37 -12.71
C GLY A 55 -4.37 6.70 -12.19
N ILE A 56 -4.61 6.53 -10.88
CA ILE A 56 -5.89 6.89 -10.25
C ILE A 56 -6.13 8.41 -10.39
N ALA A 57 -5.16 9.24 -9.99
CA ALA A 57 -5.29 10.70 -10.03
C ALA A 57 -5.61 11.22 -11.45
N GLN A 58 -5.04 10.61 -12.49
CA GLN A 58 -5.33 10.96 -13.88
C GLN A 58 -6.80 10.75 -14.27
N VAL A 59 -7.46 9.69 -13.77
CA VAL A 59 -8.84 9.35 -14.17
C VAL A 59 -9.91 9.87 -13.21
N THR A 60 -9.54 10.19 -11.97
CA THR A 60 -10.45 10.70 -10.94
C THR A 60 -10.34 12.21 -10.75
N GLY A 61 -9.23 12.84 -11.17
CA GLY A 61 -8.91 14.23 -10.86
C GLY A 61 -8.49 14.44 -9.40
N SER A 62 -8.19 13.38 -8.64
CA SER A 62 -7.72 13.48 -7.26
C SER A 62 -6.28 13.99 -7.17
N ALA A 63 -5.83 14.30 -5.95
CA ALA A 63 -4.44 14.67 -5.70
C ALA A 63 -3.47 13.56 -6.15
N ALA A 64 -2.34 13.96 -6.72
CA ALA A 64 -1.24 13.08 -7.08
C ALA A 64 -0.42 12.67 -5.83
N PRO A 65 0.26 11.51 -5.83
CA PRO A 65 1.09 11.09 -4.71
C PRO A 65 2.32 12.01 -4.55
N PRO A 66 2.78 12.26 -3.31
CA PRO A 66 3.99 13.03 -3.05
C PRO A 66 5.25 12.33 -3.60
N ASP A 67 6.11 13.11 -4.27
CA ASP A 67 7.26 12.58 -5.01
C ASP A 67 8.52 12.32 -4.16
N ASP A 68 8.59 12.80 -2.94
CA ASP A 68 9.73 12.66 -2.03
C ASP A 68 9.39 11.88 -0.74
N ALA A 69 8.13 11.47 -0.59
CA ALA A 69 7.69 10.71 0.57
C ALA A 69 8.29 9.29 0.59
N GLY A 70 8.89 8.92 1.73
CA GLY A 70 9.17 7.53 2.07
C GLY A 70 7.89 6.73 2.34
N LEU A 71 8.02 5.40 2.48
CA LEU A 71 6.90 4.46 2.57
C LEU A 71 5.79 4.90 3.55
N TRP A 72 6.14 5.30 4.78
CA TRP A 72 5.14 5.60 5.81
C TRP A 72 4.34 6.86 5.54
N ARG A 73 5.01 7.94 5.12
CA ARG A 73 4.33 9.17 4.73
C ARG A 73 3.44 8.97 3.51
N LEU A 74 3.88 8.14 2.56
CA LEU A 74 3.06 7.76 1.41
C LEU A 74 1.87 6.88 1.81
N ALA A 75 2.04 6.01 2.81
CA ALA A 75 1.00 5.13 3.36
C ALA A 75 -0.08 5.91 4.15
N GLU A 76 0.30 6.96 4.85
CA GLU A 76 -0.66 7.86 5.50
C GLU A 76 -1.43 8.67 4.46
N TRP A 77 -0.69 9.23 3.48
CA TRP A 77 -1.30 9.98 2.38
C TRP A 77 -2.31 9.15 1.58
N GLU A 78 -2.02 7.89 1.24
CA GLU A 78 -2.94 7.05 0.45
C GLU A 78 -4.25 6.77 1.19
N VAL A 79 -4.21 6.67 2.52
CA VAL A 79 -5.42 6.44 3.33
C VAL A 79 -6.32 7.67 3.24
N GLU A 80 -5.76 8.87 3.41
CA GLU A 80 -6.53 10.11 3.28
C GLU A 80 -7.00 10.35 1.84
N ALA A 81 -6.14 10.08 0.85
CA ALA A 81 -6.49 10.17 -0.57
C ALA A 81 -7.65 9.23 -0.91
N THR A 82 -7.65 8.01 -0.36
CA THR A 82 -8.76 7.05 -0.55
C THR A 82 -10.05 7.54 0.09
N ARG A 83 -9.99 8.10 1.31
CA ARG A 83 -11.18 8.67 1.97
C ARG A 83 -11.79 9.83 1.21
N ALA A 84 -10.98 10.59 0.48
CA ALA A 84 -11.43 11.72 -0.32
C ALA A 84 -12.10 11.33 -1.65
N LEU A 85 -12.02 10.06 -2.06
CA LEU A 85 -12.68 9.59 -3.28
C LEU A 85 -14.19 9.49 -3.11
N THR A 86 -14.93 9.73 -4.20
CA THR A 86 -16.37 9.45 -4.28
C THR A 86 -16.64 8.04 -4.83
N PRO A 87 -17.83 7.47 -4.61
CA PRO A 87 -18.23 6.20 -5.23
C PRO A 87 -18.11 6.21 -6.77
N GLU A 88 -18.42 7.33 -7.41
CA GLU A 88 -18.30 7.48 -8.87
C GLU A 88 -16.84 7.46 -9.31
N GLN A 89 -15.93 8.04 -8.51
CA GLN A 89 -14.49 7.95 -8.75
C GLN A 89 -13.96 6.52 -8.59
N LEU A 90 -14.50 5.74 -7.63
CA LEU A 90 -14.16 4.31 -7.50
C LEU A 90 -14.58 3.48 -8.72
N ALA A 91 -15.63 3.89 -9.42
CA ALA A 91 -16.10 3.24 -10.65
C ALA A 91 -15.34 3.66 -11.92
N ARG A 92 -14.48 4.70 -11.86
CA ARG A 92 -13.60 5.09 -12.98
C ARG A 92 -12.61 3.98 -13.28
N ARG A 93 -12.14 3.92 -14.53
CA ARG A 93 -11.28 2.85 -15.00
C ARG A 93 -9.87 3.33 -15.31
N VAL A 94 -8.87 2.63 -14.77
CA VAL A 94 -7.47 2.72 -15.16
C VAL A 94 -7.13 1.45 -15.91
N ASN A 95 -6.68 1.56 -17.17
CA ASN A 95 -6.35 0.42 -18.04
C ASN A 95 -7.45 -0.66 -18.07
N GLY A 96 -8.72 -0.23 -18.13
CA GLY A 96 -9.87 -1.13 -18.19
C GLY A 96 -10.34 -1.71 -16.86
N ARG A 97 -9.70 -1.42 -15.71
CA ARG A 97 -10.09 -1.93 -14.38
C ARG A 97 -10.60 -0.83 -13.47
N ALA A 98 -11.58 -1.12 -12.63
CA ALA A 98 -12.16 -0.10 -11.75
C ALA A 98 -11.17 0.32 -10.65
N VAL A 99 -11.14 1.60 -10.29
CA VAL A 99 -10.27 2.12 -9.22
C VAL A 99 -10.47 1.35 -7.91
N GLY A 100 -11.71 1.05 -7.53
CA GLY A 100 -11.99 0.26 -6.33
C GLY A 100 -11.39 -1.16 -6.36
N GLU A 101 -11.36 -1.81 -7.53
CA GLU A 101 -10.73 -3.13 -7.70
C GLU A 101 -9.21 -3.04 -7.57
N LEU A 102 -8.61 -1.99 -8.13
CA LEU A 102 -7.18 -1.75 -8.07
C LEU A 102 -6.71 -1.44 -6.64
N LEU A 103 -7.48 -0.64 -5.90
CA LEU A 103 -7.19 -0.38 -4.49
C LEU A 103 -7.28 -1.66 -3.64
N LEU A 104 -8.26 -2.52 -3.90
CA LEU A 104 -8.38 -3.81 -3.20
C LEU A 104 -7.22 -4.76 -3.53
N GLU A 105 -6.80 -4.82 -4.80
CA GLU A 105 -5.60 -5.56 -5.19
C GLU A 105 -4.35 -4.98 -4.53
N HIS A 106 -4.26 -3.66 -4.43
CA HIS A 106 -3.15 -2.99 -3.78
C HIS A 106 -3.07 -3.32 -2.29
N VAL A 107 -4.20 -3.42 -1.57
CA VAL A 107 -4.23 -3.96 -0.21
C VAL A 107 -3.59 -5.35 -0.14
N ARG A 108 -3.89 -6.23 -1.09
CA ARG A 108 -3.31 -7.59 -1.14
C ARG A 108 -1.82 -7.56 -1.42
N GLU A 109 -1.35 -6.67 -2.30
CA GLU A 109 0.07 -6.46 -2.57
C GLU A 109 0.84 -6.03 -1.32
N ILE A 110 0.27 -5.11 -0.51
CA ILE A 110 0.85 -4.67 0.76
C ILE A 110 0.99 -5.86 1.71
N LEU A 111 -0.10 -6.63 1.91
CA LEU A 111 -0.10 -7.81 2.79
C LEU A 111 0.87 -8.90 2.32
N TRP A 112 0.93 -9.14 1.00
CA TRP A 112 1.88 -10.09 0.40
C TRP A 112 3.33 -9.66 0.64
N THR A 113 3.62 -8.37 0.47
CA THR A 113 4.95 -7.80 0.73
C THR A 113 5.31 -7.88 2.21
N ALA A 114 4.38 -7.61 3.12
CA ALA A 114 4.56 -7.80 4.56
C ALA A 114 4.92 -9.26 4.89
N GLY A 115 4.22 -10.22 4.28
CA GLY A 115 4.53 -11.65 4.42
C GLY A 115 5.94 -12.02 3.94
N GLN A 116 6.37 -11.47 2.79
CA GLN A 116 7.73 -11.68 2.28
C GLN A 116 8.80 -11.09 3.22
N ILE A 117 8.56 -9.90 3.77
CA ILE A 117 9.45 -9.26 4.73
C ILE A 117 9.55 -10.13 6.00
N ALA A 118 8.43 -10.56 6.56
CA ALA A 118 8.41 -11.41 7.75
C ALA A 118 9.15 -12.74 7.53
N ALA A 119 8.95 -13.38 6.37
CA ALA A 119 9.66 -14.60 6.00
C ALA A 119 11.18 -14.36 5.87
N GLN A 120 11.58 -13.24 5.28
CA GLN A 120 12.99 -12.89 5.13
C GLN A 120 13.64 -12.54 6.48
N ALA A 121 12.94 -11.81 7.36
CA ALA A 121 13.41 -11.49 8.70
C ALA A 121 13.61 -12.76 9.55
N ASN A 122 12.67 -13.71 9.48
CA ASN A 122 12.82 -14.98 10.19
C ASN A 122 14.01 -15.81 9.69
N ARG A 123 14.33 -15.78 8.39
CA ARG A 123 15.54 -16.46 7.86
C ARG A 123 16.83 -15.88 8.43
N VAL A 124 16.91 -14.55 8.59
CA VAL A 124 18.09 -13.89 9.16
C VAL A 124 18.30 -14.28 10.62
N ARG A 125 17.22 -14.47 11.39
CA ARG A 125 17.29 -14.88 12.80
C ARG A 125 17.77 -16.32 12.99
N ILE A 126 17.50 -17.21 12.03
CA ILE A 126 17.83 -18.65 12.12
C ILE A 126 19.22 -18.96 11.54
N ALA A 127 19.74 -18.09 10.68
CA ALA A 127 21.06 -18.22 10.06
C ALA A 127 22.20 -17.78 10.99
#